data_AF-A0A3S9V9G2-F1
#
_entry.id   AF-A0A3S9V9G2-F1
#
_cell.length_a   1.000
_cell.length_b   1.000
_cell.length_c   1.000
_cell.angle_alpha   90.00
_cell.angle_beta   90.00
_cell.angle_gamma   90.00
#
_symmetry.space_group_name_H-M   'P 1'
#
loop_
_entity.id
_entity.type
_entity.pdbx_description
1 polymer ?
#
loop_
_entity_poly.entity_id
_entity_poly.type
_entity_poly.pdbx_seq_one_letter_code
_entity_poly.pdbx_strand_id
1 'polypeptide(L)'
;MFKLIDTLMRMLGGAPRVRLGEPADGHVEAYWDHVDRQIWQQEEAEWVAARAAREAEWNALPEAEREAVIAWCDDRNAEGRLEDHRFYAQWLALRMQGYVGD
;
A
#
# COMPACT_ATOMS: atom_id res chain seq x y z
N MET A 1 13.76 14.26 -3.83
CA MET A 1 12.76 13.77 -4.80
C MET A 1 12.83 14.45 -6.17
N PHE A 2 13.32 15.70 -6.30
CA PHE A 2 13.41 16.41 -7.60
C PHE A 2 14.51 15.94 -8.58
N LYS A 3 15.55 15.24 -8.11
CA LYS A 3 16.69 14.86 -8.96
C LYS A 3 16.41 13.72 -9.96
N LEU A 4 15.40 12.89 -9.70
CA LEU A 4 15.07 11.75 -10.56
C LEU A 4 14.43 12.23 -11.88
N ILE A 5 13.53 13.22 -11.76
CA ILE A 5 12.80 13.83 -12.88
C ILE A 5 13.76 14.57 -13.81
N ASP A 6 14.70 15.35 -13.26
CA ASP A 6 15.72 16.06 -14.05
C ASP A 6 16.66 15.10 -14.79
N THR A 7 16.96 13.93 -14.22
CA THR A 7 17.85 12.94 -14.84
C THR A 7 17.15 12.21 -15.99
N LEU A 8 15.86 11.90 -15.84
CA LEU A 8 15.01 11.32 -16.89
C LEU A 8 14.79 12.28 -18.07
N MET A 9 14.52 13.56 -17.78
CA MET A 9 14.36 14.62 -18.79
C MET A 9 15.63 14.85 -19.62
N ARG A 10 16.82 14.65 -19.04
CA ARG A 10 18.11 14.83 -19.73
C ARG A 10 18.53 13.62 -20.59
N MET A 11 18.07 12.41 -20.25
CA MET A 11 18.31 11.20 -21.04
C MET A 11 17.46 11.15 -22.33
N LEU A 12 16.26 11.74 -22.30
CA LEU A 12 15.34 11.82 -23.44
C LEU A 12 15.70 13.00 -24.36
N GLY A 13 16.93 13.00 -24.88
CA GLY A 13 17.41 14.01 -25.83
C GLY A 13 16.38 14.32 -26.91
N GLY A 14 15.86 15.55 -26.86
CA GLY A 14 14.89 16.09 -27.82
C GLY A 14 13.44 15.75 -27.47
N ALA A 15 12.86 16.46 -26.50
CA ALA A 15 11.41 16.43 -26.29
C ALA A 15 10.68 16.86 -27.58
N PRO A 16 9.76 16.07 -28.13
CA PRO A 16 8.82 16.59 -29.11
C PRO A 16 8.00 17.66 -28.40
N ARG A 17 8.01 18.88 -28.95
CA ARG A 17 7.18 19.99 -28.47
C ARG A 17 5.71 19.63 -28.72
N VAL A 18 5.08 18.93 -27.79
CA VAL A 18 3.63 18.78 -27.80
C VAL A 18 3.03 20.17 -27.59
N ARG A 19 2.32 20.67 -28.60
CA ARG A 19 1.59 21.94 -28.47
C ARG A 19 0.41 21.72 -27.54
N LEU A 20 0.23 22.62 -26.58
CA LEU A 20 -0.98 22.69 -25.75
C LEU A 20 -2.21 22.73 -26.66
N GLY A 21 -2.96 21.62 -26.73
CA GLY A 21 -4.19 21.49 -27.51
C GLY A 21 -4.31 20.28 -28.46
N GLU A 22 -3.26 19.48 -28.67
CA GLU A 22 -3.38 18.19 -29.37
C GLU A 22 -3.77 17.07 -28.37
N PRO A 23 -4.72 16.18 -28.73
CA PRO A 23 -4.99 14.99 -27.91
C PRO A 23 -3.70 14.19 -27.79
N ALA A 24 -3.41 13.67 -26.60
CA ALA A 24 -2.28 12.78 -26.41
C ALA A 24 -2.40 11.64 -27.44
N ASP A 25 -1.40 11.46 -28.30
CA ASP A 25 -1.36 10.30 -29.20
C ASP A 25 -1.58 9.06 -28.34
N GLY A 26 -2.45 8.13 -28.75
CA GLY A 26 -2.82 6.96 -27.93
C GLY A 26 -1.62 6.09 -27.49
N HIS A 27 -0.46 6.27 -28.13
CA HIS A 27 0.82 5.69 -27.70
C HIS A 27 1.39 6.32 -26.42
N VAL A 28 1.16 7.60 -26.17
CA VAL A 28 1.54 8.31 -24.94
C VAL A 28 0.66 7.85 -23.79
N GLU A 29 -0.65 7.73 -23.98
CA GLU A 29 -1.58 7.20 -22.98
C GLU A 29 -1.25 5.74 -22.62
N ALA A 30 -1.01 4.89 -23.62
CA ALA A 30 -0.60 3.51 -23.40
C ALA A 30 0.75 3.38 -22.66
N TYR A 31 1.67 4.32 -22.87
CA TYR A 31 2.93 4.37 -22.13
C TYR A 31 2.70 4.72 -20.66
N TRP A 32 1.86 5.72 -20.35
CA TRP A 32 1.52 6.08 -18.97
C TRP A 32 0.79 4.95 -18.24
N ASP A 33 -0.19 4.31 -18.87
CA ASP A 33 -0.87 3.12 -18.32
C ASP A 33 0.12 1.98 -18.00
N HIS A 34 1.11 1.79 -18.87
CA HIS A 34 2.15 0.80 -18.65
C HIS A 34 3.04 1.15 -17.44
N VAL A 35 3.44 2.42 -17.31
CA VAL A 35 4.22 2.91 -16.18
C VAL A 35 3.44 2.78 -14.87
N ASP A 36 2.17 3.19 -14.85
CA ASP A 36 1.30 3.08 -13.67
C ASP A 36 1.12 1.63 -13.25
N ARG A 37 0.96 0.71 -14.21
CA ARG A 37 0.91 -0.73 -13.92
C ARG A 37 2.20 -1.25 -13.31
N GLN A 38 3.36 -0.82 -13.79
CA GLN A 38 4.63 -1.25 -13.20
C GLN A 38 4.82 -0.71 -11.78
N ILE A 39 4.43 0.55 -11.53
CA ILE A 39 4.46 1.15 -10.20
C ILE A 39 3.54 0.35 -9.27
N TRP A 40 2.31 0.08 -9.70
CA TRP A 40 1.35 -0.70 -8.92
C TRP A 40 1.86 -2.10 -8.60
N GLN A 41 2.50 -2.80 -9.55
CA GLN A 41 3.10 -4.11 -9.31
C GLN A 41 4.26 -4.07 -8.31
N GLN A 42 5.09 -3.03 -8.36
CA GLN A 42 6.19 -2.87 -7.40
C GLN A 42 5.65 -2.57 -6.01
N GLU A 43 4.69 -1.64 -5.91
CA GLU A 43 4.01 -1.34 -4.65
C GLU A 43 3.35 -2.60 -4.10
N GLU A 44 2.60 -3.35 -4.91
CA GLU A 44 1.96 -4.61 -4.51
C GLU A 44 2.99 -5.60 -3.93
N ALA A 45 4.14 -5.77 -4.58
CA ALA A 45 5.19 -6.65 -4.08
C ALA A 45 5.74 -6.20 -2.71
N GLU A 46 5.96 -4.89 -2.52
CA GLU A 46 6.37 -4.32 -1.23
C GLU A 46 5.31 -4.51 -0.15
N TRP A 47 4.03 -4.26 -0.48
CA TRP A 47 2.89 -4.46 0.41
C TRP A 47 2.75 -5.92 0.84
N VAL A 48 2.90 -6.86 -0.10
CA VAL A 48 2.85 -8.31 0.19
C VAL A 48 3.99 -8.72 1.12
N ALA A 49 5.22 -8.25 0.86
CA ALA A 49 6.37 -8.54 1.72
C ALA A 49 6.20 -7.95 3.13
N ALA A 50 5.74 -6.71 3.24
CA ALA A 50 5.46 -6.06 4.51
C ALA A 50 4.37 -6.79 5.31
N ARG A 51 3.32 -7.27 4.64
CA ARG A 51 2.25 -8.07 5.26
C ARG A 51 2.78 -9.40 5.78
N ALA A 52 3.59 -10.11 4.99
CA ALA A 52 4.19 -11.37 5.40
C ALA A 52 5.11 -11.20 6.62
N ALA A 53 5.89 -10.12 6.66
CA ALA A 53 6.75 -9.80 7.81
C ALA A 53 5.94 -9.53 9.09
N ARG A 54 4.85 -8.74 8.99
CA ARG A 54 3.96 -8.48 10.14
C ARG A 54 3.27 -9.74 10.64
N GLU A 55 2.87 -10.61 9.72
CA GLU A 55 2.28 -11.91 10.07
C GLU A 55 3.28 -12.82 10.79
N ALA A 56 4.53 -12.85 10.34
CA ALA A 56 5.59 -13.59 11.03
C ALA A 56 5.86 -13.03 12.43
N GLU A 57 5.90 -11.70 12.57
CA GLU A 57 6.06 -11.03 13.87
C GLU A 57 4.91 -11.38 14.81
N TRP A 58 3.67 -11.28 14.35
CA TRP A 58 2.48 -11.64 15.11
C TRP A 58 2.52 -13.09 15.62
N ASN A 59 2.90 -14.02 14.75
CA ASN A 59 2.98 -15.43 15.10
C ASN A 59 4.13 -15.74 16.08
N ALA A 60 5.19 -14.94 16.07
CA ALA A 60 6.31 -15.05 16.99
C ALA A 60 6.03 -14.45 18.38
N LEU A 61 5.01 -13.59 18.53
CA LEU A 61 4.67 -13.00 19.83
C LEU A 61 4.23 -14.07 20.84
N PRO A 62 4.67 -13.97 22.11
CA PRO A 62 4.09 -14.74 23.21
C PRO A 62 2.57 -14.51 23.29
N GLU A 63 1.85 -15.53 23.74
CA GLU A 63 0.38 -15.47 23.86
C GLU A 63 -0.09 -14.30 24.72
N ALA A 64 0.54 -14.09 25.88
CA ALA A 64 0.23 -12.96 26.76
C ALA A 64 0.44 -11.59 26.08
N GLU A 65 1.43 -11.46 25.20
CA GLU A 65 1.65 -10.21 24.44
C GLU A 65 0.59 -10.03 23.35
N ARG A 66 0.20 -11.10 22.66
CA ARG A 66 -0.91 -11.05 21.70
C ARG A 66 -2.22 -10.65 22.38
N GLU A 67 -2.52 -11.24 23.53
CA GLU A 67 -3.72 -10.90 24.31
C GLU A 67 -3.71 -9.43 24.76
N ALA A 68 -2.57 -8.91 25.20
CA ALA A 68 -2.43 -7.49 25.57
C ALA A 68 -2.69 -6.56 24.38
N VAL A 69 -2.18 -6.91 23.18
CA VAL A 69 -2.46 -6.16 21.95
C VAL A 69 -3.94 -6.22 21.59
N ILE A 70 -4.58 -7.39 21.69
CA ILE A 70 -6.01 -7.56 21.40
C ILE A 70 -6.84 -6.70 22.35
N ALA A 71 -6.58 -6.78 23.66
CA ALA A 71 -7.29 -5.99 24.66
C ALA A 71 -7.14 -4.48 24.42
N TRP A 72 -5.93 -4.03 24.10
CA TRP A 72 -5.68 -2.63 23.76
C TRP A 72 -6.47 -2.19 22.52
N CYS A 73 -6.50 -3.01 21.46
CA CYS A 73 -7.26 -2.71 20.25
C CYS A 73 -8.77 -2.69 20.53
N ASP A 74 -9.28 -3.61 21.34
CA ASP A 74 -10.69 -3.66 21.74
C ASP A 74 -11.10 -2.40 22.52
N ASP A 75 -10.28 -1.97 23.49
CA ASP A 75 -10.52 -0.75 24.27
C ASP A 75 -10.54 0.49 23.37
N ARG A 76 -9.56 0.63 22.48
CA ARG A 76 -9.52 1.77 21.54
C ARG A 76 -10.67 1.73 20.55
N ASN A 77 -11.08 0.55 20.09
CA ASN A 77 -12.23 0.42 19.19
C ASN A 77 -13.53 0.80 19.89
N ALA A 78 -13.72 0.36 21.13
CA ALA A 78 -14.88 0.73 21.95
C ALA A 78 -14.96 2.25 22.20
N GLU A 79 -13.81 2.92 22.30
CA GLU A 79 -13.72 4.38 22.40
C GLU A 79 -13.90 5.11 21.06
N GLY A 80 -13.95 4.40 19.93
CA GLY A 80 -13.94 5.01 18.59
C GLY A 80 -12.60 5.67 18.22
N ARG A 81 -11.51 5.23 18.84
CA ARG A 81 -10.16 5.81 18.74
C ARG A 81 -9.11 4.81 18.27
N LEU A 82 -9.54 3.68 17.70
CA LEU A 82 -8.60 2.73 17.14
C LEU A 82 -7.98 3.34 15.88
N GLU A 83 -6.74 3.79 16.03
CA GLU A 83 -5.89 4.23 14.93
C GLU A 83 -5.30 3.01 14.21
N ASP A 84 -4.67 3.24 13.04
CA ASP A 84 -4.09 2.21 12.18
C ASP A 84 -2.87 1.54 12.87
N HIS A 85 -3.17 0.66 13.83
CA HIS A 85 -2.17 -0.06 14.60
C HIS A 85 -1.45 -1.08 13.71
N ARG A 86 -0.16 -1.32 13.96
CA ARG A 86 0.64 -2.24 13.12
C ARG A 86 0.08 -3.66 13.01
N PHE A 87 -0.69 -4.11 14.01
CA PHE A 87 -1.40 -5.40 14.04
C PHE A 87 -2.92 -5.27 13.85
N TYR A 88 -3.38 -4.14 13.32
CA TYR A 88 -4.81 -3.90 13.07
C TYR A 88 -5.42 -4.99 12.17
N ALA A 89 -4.71 -5.40 11.12
CA ALA A 89 -5.16 -6.44 10.20
C ALA A 89 -5.38 -7.79 10.92
N GLN A 90 -4.48 -8.17 11.84
CA GLN A 90 -4.60 -9.39 12.64
C GLN A 90 -5.77 -9.30 13.62
N TRP A 91 -5.91 -8.18 14.33
CA TRP A 91 -7.04 -7.93 15.23
C TRP A 91 -8.38 -7.99 14.48
N LEU A 92 -8.48 -7.34 13.31
CA LEU A 92 -9.68 -7.37 12.48
C LEU A 92 -10.00 -8.78 11.98
N ALA A 93 -8.99 -9.54 11.54
CA ALA A 93 -9.17 -10.91 11.08
C ALA A 93 -9.77 -11.82 12.18
N LEU A 94 -9.34 -11.66 13.44
CA LEU A 94 -9.89 -12.39 14.58
C LEU A 94 -11.36 -12.07 14.82
N ARG A 95 -11.79 -10.82 14.62
CA ARG A 95 -13.19 -10.41 14.76
C ARG A 95 -14.08 -10.82 13.58
N MET A 96 -13.47 -11.01 12.41
CA MET A 96 -14.14 -11.56 11.24
C MET A 96 -14.23 -13.08 11.24
N GLN A 97 -13.44 -13.79 12.06
CA GLN A 97 -13.57 -15.24 12.26
C GLN A 97 -14.91 -15.55 12.96
N GLY A 98 -15.95 -15.73 12.16
CA GLY A 98 -17.32 -16.00 12.61
C GLY A 98 -18.38 -15.10 11.99
N TYR A 99 -18.00 -14.07 11.23
CA TYR A 99 -18.95 -13.26 10.48
C TYR A 99 -19.38 -14.02 9.21
N VAL A 100 -20.46 -14.80 9.32
CA VAL A 100 -21.24 -15.24 8.16
C VAL A 100 -22.22 -14.10 7.91
N GLY A 101 -22.01 -13.32 6.84
CA GLY A 101 -22.95 -12.25 6.50
C GLY A 101 -24.35 -12.85 6.31
N ASP A 102 -25.33 -12.30 7.02
CA ASP A 102 -26.76 -12.57 6.77
C ASP A 102 -27.17 -12.09 5.36
#